data_AF-A0A7G9W6A9-F1
#
_entry.id   AF-A0A7G9W6A9-F1
#
_cell.length_a   1.000
_cell.length_b   1.000
_cell.length_c   1.000
_cell.angle_alpha   90.00
_cell.angle_beta   90.00
_cell.angle_gamma   90.00
#
_symmetry.space_group_name_H-M   'P 1'
#
loop_
_entity.id
_entity.type
_entity.pdbx_description
1 polymer ?
#
loop_
_entity_poly.entity_id
_entity_poly.type
_entity_poly.pdbx_seq_one_letter_code
_entity_poly.pdbx_strand_id
1 'polypeptide(L)'
;MGGFRKIFWGFILVFFHIRINRIDFLPDVVGFILVVVGLSNLEQFSDKFETAKKVAIPVAILSIFSLYHFEVEMVSFIVFLDIVYSILKILLVYYICMGIIDVSLNNAEEEFADLAQKRWKLYLVMSIAALFSILILMVAPIMILVVIIGSIVASVLFLMLLNQADIILNKYLK
;
A
#
# COMPACT_ATOMS: atom_id res chain seq x y z
N MET A 1 -2.36 -11.14 -16.89
CA MET A 1 -3.08 -10.26 -15.95
C MET A 1 -2.65 -8.83 -16.18
N GLY A 2 -3.59 -7.86 -16.17
CA GLY A 2 -3.28 -6.42 -16.29
C GLY A 2 -2.40 -5.92 -15.14
N GLY A 3 -1.76 -4.77 -15.30
CA GLY A 3 -0.86 -4.18 -14.30
C GLY A 3 -1.56 -3.95 -12.96
N PHE A 4 -2.73 -3.28 -12.99
CA PHE A 4 -3.54 -3.02 -11.79
C PHE A 4 -3.96 -4.30 -11.06
N ARG A 5 -4.37 -5.34 -11.79
CA ARG A 5 -4.72 -6.62 -11.17
C ARG A 5 -3.55 -7.27 -10.42
N LYS A 6 -2.32 -7.15 -10.93
CA LYS A 6 -1.13 -7.64 -10.20
C LYS A 6 -0.91 -6.84 -8.92
N ILE A 7 -0.99 -5.51 -8.99
CA ILE A 7 -0.87 -4.63 -7.82
C ILE A 7 -1.94 -4.97 -6.77
N PHE A 8 -3.19 -5.14 -7.20
CA PHE A 8 -4.31 -5.54 -6.34
C PHE A 8 -4.03 -6.84 -5.57
N TRP A 9 -3.64 -7.91 -6.28
CA TRP A 9 -3.30 -9.17 -5.64
C TRP A 9 -2.07 -9.04 -4.75
N GLY A 10 -1.08 -8.24 -5.14
CA GLY A 10 0.09 -7.96 -4.33
C GLY A 10 -0.27 -7.36 -2.98
N PHE A 11 -1.13 -6.34 -2.96
CA PHE A 11 -1.62 -5.75 -1.70
C PHE A 11 -2.55 -6.67 -0.91
N ILE A 12 -3.31 -7.57 -1.53
CA ILE A 12 -4.02 -8.61 -0.79
C ILE A 12 -3.03 -9.47 -0.01
N LEU A 13 -1.94 -9.91 -0.64
CA LEU A 13 -0.93 -10.71 0.06
C LEU A 13 -0.27 -9.95 1.21
N VAL A 14 -0.04 -8.64 1.04
CA VAL A 14 0.55 -7.77 2.09
C VAL A 14 -0.43 -7.46 3.22
N PHE A 15 -1.73 -7.33 2.95
CA PHE A 15 -2.72 -6.98 4.00
C PHE A 15 -3.25 -8.19 4.75
N PHE A 16 -3.27 -9.36 4.12
CA PHE A 16 -3.77 -10.60 4.71
C PHE A 16 -2.62 -11.52 5.08
N HIS A 17 -2.07 -11.35 6.28
CA HIS A 17 -1.06 -12.25 6.81
C HIS A 17 -1.72 -13.55 7.31
N ILE A 18 -1.21 -14.70 6.87
CA ILE A 18 -1.54 -16.00 7.46
C ILE A 18 -0.28 -16.54 8.11
N ARG A 19 -0.28 -16.55 9.44
CA ARG A 19 0.82 -17.07 10.25
C ARG A 19 0.41 -18.39 10.88
N ILE A 20 1.20 -19.43 10.64
CA ILE A 20 1.07 -20.72 11.33
C ILE A 20 2.37 -20.91 12.13
N ASN A 21 2.24 -20.95 13.46
CA ASN A 21 3.36 -20.93 14.41
C ASN A 21 4.24 -19.68 14.28
N ARG A 22 5.48 -19.84 13.79
CA ARG A 22 6.51 -18.78 13.63
C ARG A 22 6.85 -18.48 12.17
N ILE A 23 6.19 -19.14 11.23
CA ILE A 23 6.45 -18.97 9.80
C ILE A 23 5.28 -18.19 9.20
N ASP A 24 5.61 -17.12 8.48
CA ASP A 24 4.64 -16.37 7.69
C ASP A 24 4.47 -17.05 6.33
N PHE A 25 3.25 -17.54 6.04
CA PHE A 25 2.94 -18.26 4.80
C PHE A 25 2.57 -17.30 3.67
N LEU A 26 2.26 -16.04 3.98
CA LEU A 26 2.12 -14.97 3.02
C LEU A 26 3.22 -13.93 3.26
N PRO A 27 4.45 -14.19 2.76
CA PRO A 27 5.50 -13.20 2.85
C PRO A 27 5.08 -11.94 2.10
N ASP A 28 5.08 -10.81 2.80
CA ASP A 28 4.91 -9.48 2.23
C ASP A 28 5.82 -9.28 1.01
N VAL A 29 7.01 -9.88 1.03
CA VAL A 29 7.98 -9.91 -0.07
C VAL A 29 7.34 -10.38 -1.37
N VAL A 30 6.57 -11.48 -1.34
CA VAL A 30 5.89 -12.01 -2.52
C VAL A 30 4.81 -11.03 -3.00
N GLY A 31 4.09 -10.41 -2.06
CA GLY A 31 3.14 -9.35 -2.35
C GLY A 31 3.78 -8.17 -3.08
N PHE A 32 4.89 -7.64 -2.56
CA PHE A 32 5.57 -6.51 -3.19
C PHE A 32 6.30 -6.87 -4.49
N ILE A 33 6.81 -8.09 -4.64
CA ILE A 33 7.30 -8.57 -5.96
C ILE A 33 6.17 -8.46 -6.98
N LEU A 34 4.96 -8.90 -6.64
CA LEU A 34 3.82 -8.82 -7.54
C LEU A 34 3.41 -7.35 -7.82
N VAL A 35 3.53 -6.46 -6.83
CA VAL A 35 3.37 -5.01 -7.03
C VAL A 35 4.40 -4.45 -8.01
N VAL A 36 5.69 -4.80 -7.86
CA VAL A 36 6.77 -4.37 -8.78
C VAL A 36 6.51 -4.82 -10.21
N VAL A 37 6.09 -6.08 -10.40
CA VAL A 37 5.72 -6.59 -11.73
C VAL A 37 4.52 -5.81 -12.28
N GLY A 38 3.50 -5.56 -11.45
CA GLY A 38 2.33 -4.77 -11.84
C GLY A 38 2.68 -3.34 -12.25
N LEU A 39 3.59 -2.68 -11.54
CA LEU A 39 4.07 -1.33 -11.86
C LEU A 39 4.93 -1.30 -13.12
N SER A 40 5.74 -2.34 -13.37
CA SER A 40 6.51 -2.47 -14.61
C SER A 40 5.61 -2.55 -15.85
N ASN A 41 4.38 -3.07 -15.69
CA ASN A 41 3.38 -3.06 -16.76
C ASN A 41 2.72 -1.69 -16.98
N LEU A 42 2.86 -0.76 -16.03
CA LEU A 42 2.15 0.53 -16.04
C LEU A 42 3.06 1.74 -16.23
N GLU A 43 4.37 1.59 -16.04
CA GLU A 43 5.31 2.72 -15.99
C GLU A 43 5.41 3.55 -17.27
N GLN A 44 5.12 2.95 -18.43
CA GLN A 44 5.08 3.69 -19.70
C GLN A 44 3.91 4.68 -19.82
N PHE A 45 2.93 4.61 -18.92
CA PHE A 45 1.71 5.44 -18.99
C PHE A 45 1.70 6.61 -17.98
N SER A 46 2.61 6.61 -17.00
CA SER A 46 2.84 7.73 -16.09
C SER A 46 4.16 7.54 -15.34
N ASP A 47 4.98 8.59 -15.27
CA ASP A 47 6.22 8.64 -14.48
C ASP A 47 5.99 8.35 -13.00
N LYS A 48 4.75 8.53 -12.51
CA LYS A 48 4.38 8.18 -11.13
C LYS A 48 4.43 6.68 -10.91
N PHE A 49 4.06 5.86 -11.90
CA PHE A 49 4.19 4.41 -11.79
C PHE A 49 5.65 3.96 -11.84
N GLU A 50 6.51 4.61 -12.63
CA GLU A 50 7.96 4.36 -12.60
C GLU A 50 8.53 4.70 -11.21
N THR A 51 8.13 5.83 -10.64
CA THR A 51 8.56 6.25 -9.31
C THR A 51 8.03 5.30 -8.23
N ALA A 52 6.77 4.89 -8.32
CA ALA A 52 6.20 3.86 -7.45
C ALA A 52 7.00 2.56 -7.52
N LYS A 53 7.45 2.14 -8.72
CA LYS A 53 8.28 0.93 -8.90
C LYS A 53 9.59 1.06 -8.13
N LYS A 54 10.27 2.21 -8.26
CA LYS A 54 11.52 2.51 -7.53
C LYS A 54 11.33 2.49 -6.02
N VAL A 55 10.16 2.90 -5.51
CA VAL A 55 9.81 2.83 -4.08
C VAL A 55 9.39 1.41 -3.65
N ALA A 56 8.72 0.64 -4.51
CA ALA A 56 8.27 -0.71 -4.20
C ALA A 56 9.44 -1.70 -3.99
N ILE A 57 10.56 -1.52 -4.69
CA ILE A 57 11.76 -2.36 -4.57
C ILE A 57 12.34 -2.34 -3.13
N PRO A 58 12.69 -1.19 -2.53
CA PRO A 58 13.18 -1.16 -1.15
C PRO A 58 12.11 -1.62 -0.15
N VAL A 59 10.82 -1.38 -0.41
CA VAL A 59 9.73 -1.92 0.42
C VAL A 59 9.74 -3.46 0.40
N ALA A 60 9.90 -4.07 -0.77
CA ALA A 60 10.01 -5.53 -0.90
C ALA A 60 11.22 -6.08 -0.14
N ILE A 61 12.38 -5.41 -0.24
CA ILE A 61 13.59 -5.80 0.49
C ILE A 61 13.38 -5.68 2.01
N LEU A 62 12.83 -4.55 2.48
CA LEU A 62 12.57 -4.34 3.91
C LEU A 62 11.56 -5.34 4.47
N SER A 63 10.60 -5.76 3.65
CA SER A 63 9.60 -6.75 4.05
C SER A 63 10.19 -8.16 4.27
N ILE A 64 11.44 -8.43 3.90
CA ILE A 64 12.14 -9.67 4.26
C ILE A 64 12.38 -9.72 5.77
N PHE A 65 12.65 -8.57 6.41
CA PHE A 65 12.90 -8.51 7.83
C PHE A 65 11.66 -8.86 8.67
N SER A 66 10.45 -8.75 8.11
CA SER A 66 9.22 -9.18 8.81
C SER A 66 9.09 -10.70 8.95
N LEU A 67 9.89 -11.48 8.20
CA LEU A 67 9.92 -12.95 8.29
C LEU A 67 10.68 -13.46 9.51
N TYR A 68 11.55 -12.63 10.10
CA TYR A 68 12.40 -13.03 11.22
C TYR A 68 11.87 -12.44 12.53
N HIS A 69 11.89 -13.25 13.59
CA HIS A 69 11.62 -12.77 14.94
C HIS A 69 12.91 -12.27 15.58
N PHE A 70 13.02 -10.96 15.73
CA PHE A 70 14.14 -10.34 16.42
C PHE A 70 14.02 -10.44 17.94
N GLU A 71 15.15 -10.46 18.63
CA GLU A 71 15.23 -10.48 20.09
C GLU A 71 14.82 -9.15 20.71
N VAL A 72 14.40 -9.18 21.98
CA VAL A 72 13.87 -8.01 22.73
C VAL A 72 14.91 -6.89 22.86
N GLU A 73 16.20 -7.20 22.83
CA GLU A 73 17.27 -6.20 22.89
C GLU A 73 17.30 -5.29 21.64
N MET A 74 16.68 -5.70 20.53
CA MET A 74 16.64 -4.95 19.28
C MET A 74 15.36 -4.11 19.09
N VAL A 75 14.54 -3.94 20.13
CA VAL A 75 13.24 -3.23 20.04
C VAL A 75 13.36 -1.85 19.38
N SER A 76 14.36 -1.03 19.75
CA SER A 76 14.53 0.30 19.15
C SER A 76 14.85 0.24 17.64
N PHE A 77 15.64 -0.76 17.21
CA PHE A 77 15.97 -0.98 15.81
C PHE A 77 14.75 -1.47 15.01
N ILE A 78 13.96 -2.38 15.59
CA ILE A 78 12.73 -2.89 14.97
C ILE A 78 11.72 -1.76 14.78
N VAL A 79 11.49 -0.94 15.82
CA VAL A 79 10.57 0.20 15.74
C VAL A 79 11.03 1.20 14.68
N PHE A 80 12.34 1.47 14.59
CA PHE A 80 12.89 2.32 13.54
C PHE A 80 12.62 1.75 12.14
N LEU A 81 12.87 0.45 11.92
CA LEU A 81 12.60 -0.21 10.65
C LEU A 81 11.10 -0.18 10.28
N ASP A 82 10.21 -0.41 11.25
CA ASP A 82 8.76 -0.37 11.03
C ASP A 82 8.27 1.03 10.62
N ILE A 83 8.84 2.09 11.20
CA ILE A 83 8.55 3.47 10.81
C ILE A 83 9.03 3.73 9.37
N VAL A 84 10.27 3.35 9.03
CA VAL A 84 10.82 3.51 7.67
C VAL A 84 9.97 2.74 6.65
N TYR A 85 9.63 1.49 6.96
CA TYR A 85 8.77 0.64 6.12
C TYR A 85 7.39 1.26 5.91
N SER A 86 6.78 1.79 6.98
CA SER A 86 5.47 2.44 6.91
C SER A 86 5.49 3.71 6.06
N ILE A 87 6.53 4.54 6.19
CA ILE A 87 6.71 5.75 5.37
C ILE A 87 6.85 5.38 3.90
N LEU A 88 7.69 4.40 3.57
CA LEU A 88 7.88 3.95 2.19
C LEU A 88 6.59 3.34 1.61
N LYS A 89 5.81 2.61 2.41
CA LYS A 89 4.52 2.07 1.98
C LYS A 89 3.50 3.19 1.70
N ILE A 90 3.46 4.24 2.54
CA ILE A 90 2.64 5.43 2.28
C ILE A 90 3.07 6.10 0.96
N LEU A 91 4.37 6.27 0.74
CA LEU A 91 4.91 6.82 -0.52
C LEU A 91 4.57 5.95 -1.73
N LEU A 92 4.63 4.64 -1.59
CA LEU A 92 4.24 3.70 -2.64
C LEU A 92 2.78 3.88 -3.03
N VAL A 93 1.87 3.88 -2.04
CA VAL A 93 0.44 4.08 -2.29
C VAL A 93 0.17 5.47 -2.88
N TYR A 94 0.89 6.50 -2.41
CA TYR A 94 0.83 7.85 -2.99
C TYR A 94 1.09 7.82 -4.50
N TYR A 95 2.25 7.29 -4.91
CA TYR A 95 2.64 7.29 -6.32
C TYR A 95 1.73 6.41 -7.18
N ILE A 96 1.21 5.30 -6.65
CA ILE A 96 0.19 4.50 -7.33
C ILE A 96 -1.07 5.32 -7.58
N CYS A 97 -1.59 5.99 -6.54
CA CYS A 97 -2.79 6.82 -6.67
C CYS A 97 -2.58 7.99 -7.64
N MET A 98 -1.41 8.64 -7.59
CA MET A 98 -1.08 9.72 -8.54
C MET A 98 -0.99 9.19 -9.98
N GLY A 99 -0.40 8.01 -10.21
CA GLY A 99 -0.39 7.40 -11.54
C GLY A 99 -1.80 7.07 -12.04
N ILE A 100 -2.70 6.61 -11.17
CA ILE A 100 -4.11 6.40 -11.51
C ILE A 100 -4.77 7.74 -11.90
N ILE A 101 -4.53 8.80 -11.14
CA ILE A 101 -5.07 10.14 -11.42
C ILE A 101 -4.56 10.65 -12.77
N ASP A 102 -3.25 10.58 -13.03
CA ASP A 102 -2.64 11.03 -14.28
C ASP A 102 -3.29 10.33 -15.49
N VAL A 103 -3.39 8.99 -15.45
CA VAL A 103 -4.01 8.21 -16.53
C VAL A 103 -5.49 8.53 -16.66
N SER A 104 -6.21 8.77 -15.56
CA SER A 104 -7.64 9.11 -15.61
C SER A 104 -7.87 10.47 -16.26
N LEU A 105 -7.10 11.49 -15.87
CA LEU A 105 -7.20 12.85 -16.41
C LEU A 105 -6.81 12.89 -17.90
N ASN A 106 -5.76 12.16 -18.30
CA ASN A 106 -5.34 12.06 -19.70
C ASN A 106 -6.39 11.40 -20.61
N ASN A 107 -7.36 10.67 -20.04
CA ASN A 107 -8.40 9.97 -20.77
C ASN A 107 -9.82 10.50 -20.48
N ALA A 108 -9.93 11.72 -19.93
CA ALA A 108 -11.19 12.40 -19.60
C ALA A 108 -12.10 11.66 -18.59
N GLU A 109 -11.52 10.80 -17.75
CA GLU A 109 -12.23 10.09 -16.67
C GLU A 109 -12.12 10.90 -15.35
N GLU A 110 -12.58 12.16 -15.37
CA GLU A 110 -12.40 13.13 -14.25
C GLU A 110 -13.05 12.66 -12.94
N GLU A 111 -14.25 12.09 -13.00
CA GLU A 111 -14.93 11.56 -11.81
C GLU A 111 -14.11 10.46 -11.12
N PHE A 112 -13.41 9.64 -11.90
CA PHE A 112 -12.56 8.58 -11.37
C PHE A 112 -11.25 9.12 -10.79
N ALA A 113 -10.68 10.17 -11.38
CA ALA A 113 -9.54 10.89 -10.82
C ALA A 113 -9.88 11.49 -9.43
N ASP A 114 -11.05 12.11 -9.30
CA ASP A 114 -11.54 12.65 -8.02
C ASP A 114 -11.75 11.56 -6.97
N LEU A 115 -12.29 10.41 -7.38
CA LEU A 115 -12.45 9.25 -6.51
C LEU A 115 -11.09 8.74 -5.99
N ALA A 116 -10.11 8.62 -6.88
CA ALA A 116 -8.75 8.23 -6.52
C ALA A 116 -8.13 9.20 -5.50
N GLN A 117 -8.29 10.52 -5.73
CA GLN A 117 -7.79 11.56 -4.84
C GLN A 117 -8.44 11.51 -3.44
N LYS A 118 -9.77 11.29 -3.36
CA LYS A 118 -10.48 11.14 -2.08
C LYS A 118 -10.01 9.91 -1.30
N ARG A 119 -9.88 8.77 -1.97
CA ARG A 119 -9.43 7.52 -1.33
C ARG A 119 -7.97 7.58 -0.88
N TRP A 120 -7.11 8.23 -1.66
CA TRP A 120 -5.73 8.52 -1.24
C TRP A 120 -5.68 9.34 0.05
N LYS A 121 -6.41 10.46 0.12
CA LYS A 121 -6.45 11.31 1.32
C LYS A 121 -6.90 10.54 2.56
N LEU A 122 -7.93 9.70 2.42
CA LEU A 122 -8.39 8.84 3.51
C LEU A 122 -7.30 7.84 3.95
N TYR A 123 -6.64 7.18 3.00
CA TYR A 123 -5.53 6.27 3.29
C TYR A 123 -4.38 6.97 4.01
N LEU A 124 -4.01 8.17 3.58
CA LEU A 124 -2.96 8.97 4.20
C LEU A 124 -3.30 9.31 5.66
N VAL A 125 -4.49 9.86 5.92
CA VAL A 125 -4.93 10.24 7.27
C VAL A 125 -4.93 9.03 8.21
N MET A 126 -5.47 7.90 7.75
CA MET A 126 -5.50 6.68 8.57
C MET A 126 -4.10 6.09 8.80
N SER A 127 -3.22 6.15 7.80
CA SER A 127 -1.84 5.67 7.93
C SER A 127 -1.03 6.53 8.90
N ILE A 128 -1.22 7.85 8.88
CA ILE A 128 -0.60 8.76 9.86
C ILE A 128 -1.16 8.49 11.27
N ALA A 129 -2.48 8.32 11.42
CA ALA A 129 -3.07 7.98 12.70
C ALA A 129 -2.54 6.65 13.26
N ALA A 130 -2.32 5.65 12.39
CA ALA A 130 -1.73 4.37 12.77
C ALA A 130 -0.27 4.50 13.24
N LEU A 131 0.53 5.37 12.64
CA LEU A 131 1.91 5.65 13.09
C LEU A 131 1.94 6.21 14.52
N PHE A 132 0.94 6.99 14.91
CA PHE A 132 0.83 7.56 16.26
C PHE A 132 -0.05 6.72 17.21
N SER A 133 -0.38 5.48 16.83
CA SER A 133 -1.29 4.61 17.58
C SER A 133 -0.90 4.40 19.04
N ILE A 134 0.40 4.29 19.36
CA ILE A 134 0.90 4.14 20.73
C ILE A 134 0.58 5.39 21.57
N LEU A 135 0.79 6.59 21.01
CA LEU A 135 0.45 7.84 21.71
C LEU A 135 -1.05 7.98 21.91
N ILE A 136 -1.85 7.60 20.90
CA ILE A 136 -3.32 7.60 20.97
C ILE A 136 -3.79 6.63 22.06
N LEU A 137 -3.20 5.44 22.16
CA LEU A 137 -3.54 4.44 23.17
C LEU A 137 -3.30 4.98 24.59
N MET A 138 -2.23 5.76 24.81
CA MET A 138 -1.92 6.34 26.12
C MET A 138 -2.90 7.45 26.54
N VAL A 139 -3.41 8.24 25.59
CA VAL A 139 -4.27 9.40 25.88
C VAL A 139 -5.76 9.04 25.83
N ALA A 140 -6.17 8.23 24.85
CA ALA A 140 -7.56 7.89 24.60
C ALA A 140 -7.68 6.44 24.07
N PRO A 141 -7.65 5.42 24.95
CA PRO A 141 -7.63 4.02 24.54
C PRO A 141 -8.76 3.62 23.59
N ILE A 142 -9.97 4.19 23.75
CA ILE A 142 -11.12 3.89 22.89
C ILE A 142 -10.89 4.32 21.44
N MET A 143 -10.09 5.38 21.20
CA MET A 143 -9.81 5.88 19.86
C MET A 143 -8.99 4.89 19.02
N ILE A 144 -8.32 3.91 19.63
CA ILE A 144 -7.57 2.89 18.88
C ILE A 144 -8.48 2.07 17.98
N LEU A 145 -9.71 1.79 18.43
CA LEU A 145 -10.70 1.02 17.65
C LEU A 145 -11.10 1.80 16.38
N VAL A 146 -11.23 3.13 16.51
CA VAL A 146 -11.53 4.00 15.36
C VAL A 146 -10.39 3.99 14.36
N VAL A 147 -9.13 4.04 14.82
CA VAL A 147 -7.95 3.98 13.96
C VAL A 147 -7.84 2.62 13.26
N ILE A 148 -8.09 1.52 13.98
CA ILE A 148 -8.06 0.17 13.41
C ILE A 148 -9.14 0.01 12.33
N ILE A 149 -10.40 0.27 12.68
CA ILE A 149 -11.53 0.14 11.74
C ILE A 149 -11.32 1.07 10.54
N GLY A 150 -10.89 2.31 10.79
CA GLY A 150 -10.59 3.29 9.77
C GLY A 150 -9.48 2.84 8.81
N SER A 151 -8.41 2.23 9.33
CA SER A 151 -7.31 1.71 8.53
C SER A 151 -7.72 0.52 7.66
N ILE A 152 -8.57 -0.37 8.18
CA ILE A 152 -9.16 -1.48 7.40
C ILE A 152 -10.01 -0.91 6.26
N VAL A 153 -10.92 0.02 6.57
CA VAL A 153 -11.79 0.66 5.56
C VAL A 153 -10.95 1.35 4.49
N ALA A 154 -9.93 2.12 4.88
CA ALA A 154 -9.06 2.80 3.93
C ALA A 154 -8.30 1.81 3.03
N SER A 155 -7.81 0.69 3.59
CA SER A 155 -7.10 -0.35 2.85
C SER A 155 -8.03 -1.08 1.85
N VAL A 156 -9.26 -1.38 2.26
CA VAL A 156 -10.29 -1.97 1.37
C VAL A 156 -10.66 -1.00 0.25
N LEU A 157 -10.86 0.29 0.55
CA LEU A 157 -11.17 1.29 -0.48
C LEU A 157 -10.01 1.47 -1.47
N PHE A 158 -8.76 1.39 -1.00
CA PHE A 158 -7.60 1.38 -1.87
C PHE A 158 -7.56 0.14 -2.78
N LEU A 159 -7.84 -1.06 -2.24
CA LEU A 159 -7.97 -2.27 -3.06
C LEU A 159 -9.11 -2.15 -4.09
N MET A 160 -10.27 -1.63 -3.68
CA MET A 160 -11.38 -1.36 -4.60
C MET A 160 -10.99 -0.37 -5.69
N LEU A 161 -10.12 0.60 -5.39
CA LEU A 161 -9.65 1.58 -6.38
C LEU A 161 -8.80 0.88 -7.45
N LEU A 162 -7.90 -0.02 -7.06
CA LEU A 162 -7.10 -0.81 -7.99
C LEU A 162 -7.96 -1.71 -8.88
N ASN A 163 -8.98 -2.36 -8.30
CA ASN A 163 -9.90 -3.18 -9.08
C ASN A 163 -10.73 -2.34 -10.07
N GLN A 164 -11.20 -1.16 -9.65
CA GLN A 164 -11.91 -0.23 -10.54
C GLN A 164 -10.99 0.31 -11.64
N ALA A 165 -9.72 0.61 -11.33
CA ALA A 165 -8.73 1.04 -12.31
C ALA A 165 -8.47 -0.04 -13.38
N ASP A 166 -8.43 -1.33 -13.00
CA ASP A 166 -8.32 -2.44 -13.97
C ASP A 166 -9.55 -2.54 -14.89
N ILE A 167 -10.73 -2.13 -14.45
CA ILE A 167 -11.96 -2.16 -15.26
C ILE A 167 -12.04 -0.93 -16.17
N ILE A 168 -11.80 0.27 -15.62
CA ILE A 168 -12.02 1.55 -16.29
C ILE A 168 -10.84 1.89 -17.22
N LEU A 169 -9.61 1.76 -16.72
CA LEU A 169 -8.44 2.32 -17.40
C LEU A 169 -7.72 1.31 -18.30
N ASN A 170 -7.90 0.00 -18.08
CA ASN A 170 -7.18 -1.03 -18.85
C ASN A 170 -7.48 -1.02 -20.36
N LYS A 171 -8.58 -0.38 -20.78
CA LYS A 171 -8.88 -0.13 -22.20
C LYS A 171 -7.90 0.85 -22.87
N TYR A 172 -7.24 1.71 -22.08
CA TYR A 172 -6.23 2.69 -22.52
C TYR A 172 -4.78 2.21 -22.36
N LEU A 173 -4.58 1.05 -21.73
CA LEU A 173 -3.25 0.54 -21.34
C LEU A 173 -2.77 -0.62 -22.23
N LYS A 174 -3.19 -0.63 -23.49
CA LYS A 174 -2.83 -1.64 -24.49
C LYS A 174 -1.76 -1.14 -25.43
#